data_AF-A0A4U6CVK0-F1
#
_entry.id   AF-A0A4U6CVK0-F1
#
_cell.length_a   1.000
_cell.length_b   1.000
_cell.length_c   1.000
_cell.angle_alpha   90.00
_cell.angle_beta   90.00
_cell.angle_gamma   90.00
#
_symmetry.space_group_name_H-M   'P 1'
#
loop_
_entity.id
_entity.type
_entity.pdbx_description
1 polymer ?
#
loop_
_entity_poly.entity_id
_entity_poly.type
_entity_poly.pdbx_seq_one_letter_code
_entity_poly.pdbx_strand_id
1 'polypeptide(L)'
;MFYEKIYSLTVDREVKIILWATPLKRHKEIFVNFEFLIKDSEENYFHAPIGPDHPKYWKLKNLDSEKAQLLQMEYCGISRKQLYAAMKEFDAFVGTGFNVTYNVKIQERIKSLKGIRLTQLSKVMINAR
;
A
#
# COMPACT_ATOMS: atom_id res chain seq x y z
N MET A 1 14.43 2.38 9.50
CA MET A 1 14.96 2.73 8.16
C MET A 1 13.78 2.98 7.23
N PHE A 2 13.96 3.72 6.13
CA PHE A 2 12.91 3.85 5.13
C PHE A 2 13.49 3.78 3.71
N TYR A 3 12.65 3.39 2.77
CA TYR A 3 12.95 3.38 1.33
C TYR A 3 11.82 4.06 0.58
N GLU A 4 12.16 4.89 -0.39
CA GLU A 4 11.19 5.59 -1.21
C GLU A 4 11.35 5.25 -2.70
N LYS A 5 10.22 5.15 -3.39
CA LYS A 5 10.18 4.95 -4.83
C LYS A 5 9.10 5.82 -5.45
N ILE A 6 9.48 6.62 -6.45
CA ILE A 6 8.56 7.47 -7.21
C ILE A 6 8.27 6.83 -8.57
N TYR A 7 7.00 6.84 -8.96
CA TYR A 7 6.52 6.41 -10.27
C TYR A 7 5.73 7.54 -10.93
N SER A 8 5.99 7.82 -12.19
CA SER A 8 5.12 8.64 -13.03
C SER A 8 4.03 7.75 -13.61
N LEU A 9 2.76 8.07 -13.37
CA LEU A 9 1.62 7.27 -13.86
C LEU A 9 1.12 7.76 -15.23
N THR A 10 0.88 9.06 -15.34
CA THR A 10 0.44 9.78 -16.54
C THR A 10 1.22 11.09 -16.63
N VAL A 11 1.08 11.84 -17.74
CA VAL A 11 1.87 13.05 -18.06
C VAL A 11 1.98 14.03 -16.88
N ASP A 12 0.94 14.10 -16.05
CA ASP A 12 0.84 15.09 -14.97
C ASP A 12 0.67 14.51 -13.55
N ARG A 13 0.98 13.22 -13.34
CA ARG A 13 0.75 12.56 -12.05
C ARG A 13 1.92 11.70 -11.61
N GLU A 14 2.44 12.04 -10.43
CA GLU A 14 3.48 11.31 -9.74
C GLU A 14 2.92 10.62 -8.50
N VAL A 15 3.50 9.46 -8.19
CA VAL A 15 3.14 8.69 -7.02
C VAL A 15 4.39 8.23 -6.31
N LYS A 16 4.39 8.37 -4.98
CA LYS A 16 5.47 7.91 -4.11
C LYS A 16 5.00 6.76 -3.25
N ILE A 17 5.79 5.69 -3.23
CA ILE A 17 5.69 4.59 -2.27
C ILE A 17 6.80 4.78 -1.24
N ILE A 18 6.45 4.80 0.04
CA ILE A 18 7.40 4.81 1.16
C ILE A 18 7.24 3.50 1.93
N LEU A 19 8.35 2.79 2.10
CA LEU A 19 8.45 1.57 2.89
C LEU A 19 9.14 1.90 4.22
N TRP A 20 8.38 1.86 5.31
CA TRP A 20 8.85 2.13 6.66
C TRP A 20 9.24 0.83 7.35
N ALA A 21 10.52 0.63 7.60
CA ALA A 21 11.06 -0.56 8.23
C ALA A 21 11.40 -0.34 9.70
N THR A 22 10.70 -1.09 10.55
CA THR A 22 10.82 -1.09 12.00
C THR A 22 11.48 -2.40 12.45
N PRO A 23 12.68 -2.36 13.04
CA PRO A 23 13.34 -3.56 13.53
C PRO A 23 12.62 -4.10 14.77
N LEU A 24 12.32 -5.40 14.78
CA LEU A 24 11.84 -6.13 15.94
C LEU A 24 13.06 -6.62 16.75
N LYS A 25 13.12 -6.20 18.02
CA LYS A 25 14.31 -6.29 18.88
C LYS A 25 14.93 -7.68 19.07
N ARG A 26 14.26 -8.79 18.68
CA ARG A 26 14.67 -10.14 19.10
C ARG A 26 15.11 -11.10 17.98
N HIS A 27 14.82 -10.88 16.69
CA HIS A 27 14.97 -11.97 15.70
C HIS A 27 15.50 -11.60 14.31
N LYS A 28 16.29 -10.52 14.15
CA LYS A 28 16.66 -9.99 12.81
C LYS A 28 15.41 -9.81 11.93
N GLU A 29 14.27 -9.52 12.56
CA GLU A 29 13.00 -9.34 11.90
C GLU A 29 12.78 -7.85 11.66
N ILE A 30 12.34 -7.52 10.46
CA ILE A 30 12.00 -6.15 10.08
C ILE A 30 10.53 -6.16 9.69
N PHE A 31 9.75 -5.35 10.39
CA PHE A 31 8.37 -5.11 10.03
C PHE A 31 8.28 -3.91 9.09
N VAL A 32 7.66 -4.09 7.93
CA VAL A 32 7.55 -3.08 6.88
C VAL A 32 6.11 -2.62 6.76
N ASN A 33 5.90 -1.32 6.96
CA ASN A 33 4.66 -0.61 6.65
C ASN A 33 4.81 0.15 5.35
N PHE A 34 3.68 0.39 4.68
CA PHE A 34 3.64 1.18 3.46
C PHE A 34 2.90 2.49 3.68
N GLU A 35 3.40 3.52 3.03
CA GLU A 35 2.73 4.80 2.86
C GLU A 35 2.71 5.15 1.38
N PHE A 36 1.56 5.64 0.91
CA PHE A 36 1.30 5.95 -0.48
C PHE A 36 0.91 7.40 -0.59
N LEU A 37 1.67 8.15 -1.38
CA LEU A 37 1.45 9.56 -1.60
C LEU A 37 1.31 9.84 -3.09
N ILE A 38 0.52 10.85 -3.43
CA ILE A 38 0.30 11.33 -4.78
C ILE A 38 0.72 12.79 -4.87
N LYS A 39 1.09 13.21 -6.07
CA LYS A 39 1.36 14.60 -6.41
C LYS A 39 0.93 14.81 -7.86
N ASP A 40 0.01 15.73 -8.08
CA ASP A 40 -0.34 16.20 -9.42
C ASP A 40 0.61 17.32 -9.88
N SER A 41 0.71 17.59 -11.18
CA SER A 41 1.73 18.51 -11.74
C SER A 41 1.61 19.96 -11.24
N GLU A 42 0.40 20.37 -10.87
CA GLU A 42 0.11 21.69 -10.30
C GLU A 42 0.45 21.78 -8.79
N GLU A 43 0.75 20.65 -8.14
CA GLU A 43 1.02 20.58 -6.72
C GLU A 43 2.52 20.66 -6.41
N ASN A 44 2.86 21.33 -5.32
CA ASN A 44 4.25 21.48 -4.89
C ASN A 44 4.74 20.28 -4.06
N TYR A 45 3.83 19.54 -3.43
CA TYR A 45 4.18 18.55 -2.41
C TYR A 45 3.36 17.26 -2.56
N PHE A 46 3.99 16.13 -2.23
CA PHE A 46 3.29 14.85 -2.12
C PHE A 46 2.34 14.85 -0.93
N HIS A 47 1.13 14.35 -1.12
CA HIS A 47 0.11 14.23 -0.09
C HIS A 47 -0.60 12.88 -0.14
N ALA A 48 -1.33 12.52 0.92
CA ALA A 48 -2.16 11.31 0.91
C ALA A 48 -3.32 11.48 -0.07
N PRO A 49 -3.64 10.48 -0.92
CA PRO A 49 -4.69 10.64 -1.93
C PRO A 49 -6.09 10.73 -1.30
N ILE A 50 -6.27 10.20 -0.09
CA ILE A 50 -7.43 10.49 0.76
C ILE A 50 -6.91 11.06 2.08
N GLY A 51 -7.03 12.39 2.24
CA GLY A 51 -6.77 13.12 3.48
C GLY A 51 -8.04 13.46 4.28
N PRO A 52 -7.92 14.19 5.41
CA PRO A 52 -9.07 14.58 6.25
C PRO A 52 -10.18 15.33 5.53
N ASP A 53 -9.80 16.17 4.55
CA ASP A 53 -10.72 16.99 3.76
C ASP A 53 -11.36 16.23 2.59
N HIS A 54 -10.92 14.99 2.33
CA HIS A 54 -11.44 14.20 1.23
C HIS A 54 -12.85 13.65 1.57
N PRO A 55 -13.84 13.72 0.67
CA PRO A 55 -15.22 13.32 0.95
C PRO A 55 -15.38 11.84 1.31
N LYS A 56 -14.36 11.01 1.01
CA LYS A 56 -14.31 9.58 1.37
C LYS A 56 -13.42 9.28 2.59
N TYR A 57 -12.97 10.29 3.33
CA TYR A 57 -12.13 10.10 4.51
C TYR A 57 -12.79 9.24 5.59
N TRP A 58 -14.13 9.30 5.69
CA TRP A 58 -14.91 8.42 6.57
C TRP A 58 -14.67 6.93 6.28
N LYS A 59 -14.35 6.56 5.03
CA LYS A 59 -14.02 5.17 4.69
C LYS A 59 -12.69 4.76 5.30
N LEU A 60 -11.68 5.63 5.30
CA LEU A 60 -10.39 5.33 5.93
C LEU A 60 -10.54 5.18 7.45
N LYS A 61 -11.27 6.08 8.11
CA LYS A 61 -11.46 6.03 9.57
C LYS A 61 -12.09 4.72 10.06
N ASN A 62 -12.92 4.10 9.22
CA ASN A 62 -13.66 2.89 9.58
C ASN A 62 -12.94 1.59 9.14
N LEU A 63 -11.76 1.68 8.53
CA LEU A 63 -10.99 0.53 8.07
C LEU A 63 -9.85 0.20 9.05
N ASP A 64 -9.45 -1.06 9.08
CA ASP A 64 -8.20 -1.46 9.73
C ASP A 64 -6.99 -0.90 8.94
N SER A 65 -5.83 -0.83 9.60
CA SER A 65 -4.62 -0.24 9.02
C SER A 65 -4.24 -0.87 7.67
N GLU A 66 -4.41 -2.18 7.53
CA GLU A 66 -4.10 -2.92 6.30
C GLU A 66 -5.04 -2.52 5.15
N LYS A 67 -6.36 -2.52 5.39
CA LYS A 67 -7.34 -2.10 4.38
C LYS A 67 -7.25 -0.63 4.05
N ALA A 68 -6.90 0.21 5.04
CA ALA A 68 -6.65 1.63 4.82
C ALA A 68 -5.45 1.82 3.88
N GLN A 69 -4.35 1.11 4.09
CA GLN A 69 -3.18 1.14 3.19
C GLN A 69 -3.54 0.66 1.78
N LEU A 70 -4.29 -0.44 1.65
CA LEU A 70 -4.76 -0.92 0.35
C LEU A 70 -5.69 0.09 -0.35
N LEU A 71 -6.56 0.78 0.41
CA LEU A 71 -7.43 1.81 -0.14
C LEU A 71 -6.61 3.00 -0.65
N GLN A 72 -5.62 3.46 0.12
CA GLN A 72 -4.72 4.53 -0.31
C GLN A 72 -3.94 4.14 -1.58
N MET A 73 -3.41 2.91 -1.64
CA MET A 73 -2.72 2.37 -2.82
C MET A 73 -3.60 2.43 -4.08
N GLU A 74 -4.86 2.00 -3.97
CA GLU A 74 -5.83 2.02 -5.07
C GLU A 74 -6.15 3.45 -5.53
N TYR A 75 -6.27 4.40 -4.60
CA TYR A 75 -6.54 5.81 -4.94
C TYR A 75 -5.33 6.50 -5.55
N CYS A 76 -4.12 6.11 -5.17
CA CYS A 76 -2.90 6.52 -5.86
C CYS A 76 -2.80 5.96 -7.28
N GLY A 77 -3.54 4.90 -7.63
CA GLY A 77 -3.42 4.24 -8.93
C GLY A 77 -2.19 3.34 -9.05
N ILE A 78 -1.60 2.92 -7.93
CA ILE A 78 -0.45 2.00 -7.92
C ILE A 78 -0.91 0.60 -8.29
N SER A 79 -0.30 0.04 -9.31
CA SER A 79 -0.48 -1.37 -9.65
C SER A 79 0.26 -2.28 -8.66
N ARG A 80 -0.26 -3.49 -8.44
CA ARG A 80 0.43 -4.51 -7.63
C ARG A 80 1.86 -4.79 -8.14
N LYS A 81 2.07 -4.70 -9.46
CA LYS A 81 3.39 -4.89 -10.08
C LYS A 81 4.39 -3.86 -9.59
N GLN A 82 3.99 -2.58 -9.52
CA GLN A 82 4.84 -1.51 -8.99
C GLN A 82 5.12 -1.72 -7.50
N LEU A 83 4.11 -2.12 -6.72
CA LEU A 83 4.30 -2.43 -5.30
C LEU A 83 5.31 -3.58 -5.10
N TYR A 84 5.16 -4.70 -5.80
CA TYR A 84 6.10 -5.83 -5.71
C TYR A 84 7.50 -5.46 -6.21
N ALA A 85 7.61 -4.59 -7.22
CA ALA A 85 8.91 -4.07 -7.65
C ALA A 85 9.59 -3.26 -6.54
N ALA A 86 8.85 -2.36 -5.87
CA ALA A 86 9.37 -1.60 -4.73
C ALA A 86 9.75 -2.50 -3.55
N MET A 87 8.98 -3.56 -3.26
CA MET A 87 9.33 -4.56 -2.24
C MET A 87 10.64 -5.29 -2.58
N LYS A 88 10.79 -5.72 -3.84
CA LYS A 88 12.01 -6.41 -4.28
C LYS A 88 13.24 -5.50 -4.21
N GLU A 89 13.09 -4.23 -4.59
CA GLU A 89 14.15 -3.23 -4.45
C GLU A 89 14.48 -2.98 -2.97
N PHE A 90 13.48 -2.95 -2.10
CA PHE A 90 13.68 -2.83 -0.67
C PHE A 90 14.39 -4.05 -0.05
N ASP A 91 14.02 -5.27 -0.42
CA ASP A 91 14.69 -6.48 0.05
C ASP A 91 16.18 -6.47 -0.35
N ALA A 92 16.49 -6.00 -1.57
CA ALA A 92 17.87 -5.82 -2.02
C ALA A 92 18.60 -4.72 -1.23
N PHE A 93 17.91 -3.63 -0.89
CA PHE A 93 18.44 -2.53 -0.08
C PHE A 93 18.74 -2.96 1.37
N VAL A 94 17.88 -3.78 1.98
CA VAL A 94 18.08 -4.34 3.32
C VAL A 94 19.23 -5.35 3.33
N GLY A 95 19.40 -6.09 2.24
CA GLY A 95 20.44 -7.10 2.10
C GLY A 95 20.09 -8.44 2.78
N THR A 96 21.02 -9.37 2.73
CA THR A 96 20.82 -10.72 3.27
C THR A 96 20.98 -10.75 4.80
N GLY A 97 20.12 -11.52 5.47
CA GLY A 97 20.22 -11.75 6.92
C GLY A 97 19.09 -11.17 7.77
N PHE A 98 18.12 -10.49 7.18
CA PHE A 98 16.90 -10.06 7.85
C PHE A 98 15.67 -10.81 7.33
N ASN A 99 14.76 -11.15 8.23
CA ASN A 99 13.43 -11.64 7.89
C ASN A 99 12.49 -10.44 7.73
N VAL A 100 12.21 -10.06 6.48
CA VAL A 100 11.33 -8.93 6.16
C VAL A 100 9.88 -9.40 6.14
N THR A 101 9.05 -8.79 7.00
CA THR A 101 7.60 -9.04 7.07
C THR A 101 6.85 -7.79 6.65
N TYR A 102 6.02 -7.93 5.62
CA TYR A 102 5.24 -6.82 5.07
C TYR A 102 3.81 -6.80 5.62
N ASN A 103 3.34 -5.63 6.06
CA ASN A 103 2.01 -5.45 6.66
C ASN A 103 0.83 -5.44 5.66
N VAL A 104 0.99 -6.04 4.49
CA VAL A 104 -0.06 -6.03 3.43
C VAL A 104 -0.24 -7.42 2.85
N LYS A 105 -1.39 -8.05 3.11
CA LYS A 105 -1.83 -9.25 2.39
C LYS A 105 -2.51 -8.82 1.10
N ILE A 106 -1.70 -8.58 0.07
CA ILE A 106 -2.12 -8.08 -1.27
C ILE A 106 -3.12 -9.04 -1.96
N GLN A 107 -3.20 -10.30 -1.53
CA GLN A 107 -3.85 -11.36 -2.31
C GLN A 107 -5.39 -11.31 -2.39
N GLU A 108 -6.16 -10.70 -1.46
CA GLU A 108 -7.62 -10.99 -1.43
C GLU A 108 -8.63 -9.84 -1.29
N ARG A 109 -8.27 -8.59 -0.99
CA ARG A 109 -9.27 -7.66 -0.39
C ARG A 109 -9.73 -6.44 -1.19
N ILE A 110 -9.26 -6.20 -2.41
CA ILE A 110 -9.68 -4.98 -3.16
C ILE A 110 -11.17 -5.01 -3.55
N LYS A 111 -11.76 -6.19 -3.77
CA LYS A 111 -13.19 -6.30 -4.14
C LYS A 111 -14.13 -5.77 -3.04
N SER A 112 -13.80 -5.96 -1.76
CA SER A 112 -14.63 -5.46 -0.66
C SER A 112 -14.43 -3.96 -0.36
N LEU A 113 -13.30 -3.36 -0.77
CA LEU A 113 -12.99 -1.95 -0.53
C LEU A 113 -13.80 -0.99 -1.40
N LYS A 114 -14.28 -1.44 -2.57
CA LYS A 114 -15.14 -0.64 -3.47
C LYS A 114 -16.62 -0.61 -3.05
N GLY A 115 -16.98 -1.22 -1.91
CA GLY A 115 -18.38 -1.32 -1.46
C GLY A 115 -19.17 -2.41 -2.19
N ILE A 116 -18.51 -3.27 -2.96
CA ILE A 116 -19.13 -4.46 -3.55
C ILE A 116 -19.31 -5.47 -2.41
N ARG A 117 -20.55 -5.71 -2.01
CA ARG A 117 -20.90 -6.79 -1.09
C ARG A 117 -20.50 -8.12 -1.74
N LEU A 118 -19.40 -8.72 -1.29
CA LEU A 118 -19.10 -10.12 -1.59
C LEU A 118 -20.18 -10.97 -0.91
N THR A 119 -21.13 -11.48 -1.70
CA THR A 119 -22.09 -12.50 -1.26
C THR A 119 -21.33 -13.75 -0.79
N GLN A 120 -21.88 -14.53 0.14
CA GLN A 120 -21.19 -15.72 0.68
C GLN A 120 -20.68 -16.68 -0.41
N LEU A 121 -21.39 -16.80 -1.54
CA LEU A 121 -20.99 -17.57 -2.72
C LEU A 121 -19.67 -17.11 -3.34
N SER A 122 -19.42 -15.79 -3.37
CA SER A 122 -18.19 -15.25 -3.97
C SER A 122 -16.97 -15.36 -3.05
N LYS A 123 -17.15 -15.58 -1.74
CA LYS A 123 -16.06 -15.94 -0.82
C LYS A 123 -15.62 -17.39 -0.98
N VAL A 124 -16.57 -18.32 -1.17
CA VAL A 124 -16.28 -19.75 -1.34
C VAL A 124 -15.47 -20.01 -2.62
N MET A 125 -15.76 -19.30 -3.72
CA MET A 125 -14.98 -19.45 -4.96
C MET A 125 -13.55 -18.89 -4.88
N ILE A 126 -13.27 -17.93 -3.99
CA ILE A 126 -11.91 -17.37 -3.82
C ILE A 126 -11.04 -18.34 -3.01
N ASN A 127 -11.61 -19.02 -2.02
CA ASN A 127 -10.89 -19.98 -1.16
C ASN A 127 -10.76 -21.39 -1.77
N ALA A 128 -11.29 -21.63 -2.97
CA ALA A 128 -11.31 -22.95 -3.62
C ALA A 128 -10.21 -23.14 -4.68
N ARG A 129 -9.09 -22.43 -4.57
CA ARG A 129 -7.91 -22.62 -5.44
C ARG A 129 -6.66 -22.85 -4.62
#